data_AF-A0A7G3GBR2-F1
#
_entry.id   AF-A0A7G3GBR2-F1
#
_cell.length_a   1.000
_cell.length_b   1.000
_cell.length_c   1.000
_cell.angle_alpha   90.00
_cell.angle_beta   90.00
_cell.angle_gamma   90.00
#
_symmetry.space_group_name_H-M   'P 1'
#
loop_
_entity.id
_entity.type
_entity.pdbx_description
1 polymer ?
#
loop_
_entity_poly.entity_id
_entity_poly.type
_entity_poly.pdbx_seq_one_letter_code
_entity_poly.pdbx_strand_id
1 'polypeptide(L)'
;MLIEHPALRSLAPYFERYQAMLKTVAELGERFHASAQESYVAKVYEKLAELELDLSNLATASGFIRALTPSDSLEIYRYHEENFMLRLAAIVEKSQRLVGMALLLKAEKCEGAAGAGFVIRAVKDNYPDIAVCLERLVALVSKQQKLRHKSPYLYPSLATAVAPECELDDLSRQASVLDELANKVAQELDSLLLAMAAVFALL
;
A
#
# COMPACT_ATOMS: atom_id res chain seq x y z
N MET A 1 9.57 8.88 -0.56
CA MET A 1 9.76 7.43 -0.85
C MET A 1 9.68 6.68 0.46
N LEU A 2 9.01 5.53 0.51
CA LEU A 2 8.82 4.80 1.78
C LEU A 2 10.14 4.17 2.26
N ILE A 3 10.97 3.69 1.31
CA ILE A 3 12.26 3.06 1.61
C ILE A 3 13.33 4.03 2.18
N GLU A 4 13.13 5.34 2.01
CA GLU A 4 14.02 6.39 2.52
C GLU A 4 13.46 7.06 3.79
N HIS A 5 12.37 6.51 4.33
CA HIS A 5 11.64 7.15 5.43
C HIS A 5 12.51 7.27 6.69
N PRO A 6 12.49 8.40 7.42
CA PRO A 6 13.36 8.64 8.59
C PRO A 6 13.26 7.59 9.69
N ALA A 7 12.10 6.93 9.86
CA ALA A 7 11.91 5.84 10.82
C ALA A 7 12.80 4.62 10.57
N LEU A 8 13.34 4.45 9.36
CA LEU A 8 14.17 3.31 8.98
C LEU A 8 15.66 3.53 9.27
N ARG A 9 16.03 4.67 9.85
CA ARG A 9 17.44 5.05 10.08
C ARG A 9 18.22 4.00 10.87
N SER A 10 17.60 3.34 11.85
CA SER A 10 18.25 2.26 12.62
C SER A 10 18.51 1.00 11.78
N LEU A 11 17.71 0.77 10.73
CA LEU A 11 17.80 -0.40 9.87
C LEU A 11 18.82 -0.23 8.73
N ALA A 12 19.08 1.01 8.33
CA ALA A 12 19.89 1.33 7.15
C ALA A 12 21.27 0.61 7.12
N PRO A 13 22.06 0.56 8.21
CA PRO A 13 23.37 -0.11 8.17
C PRO A 13 23.27 -1.62 7.86
N TYR A 14 22.22 -2.28 8.34
CA TYR A 14 21.99 -3.70 8.05
C TYR A 14 21.54 -3.92 6.61
N PHE A 15 20.74 -3.00 6.06
CA PHE A 15 20.31 -3.09 4.67
C PHE A 15 21.46 -2.85 3.70
N GLU A 16 22.32 -1.87 3.97
CA GLU A 16 23.51 -1.60 3.15
C GLU A 16 24.45 -2.81 3.10
N ARG A 17 24.68 -3.45 4.25
CA ARG A 17 25.45 -4.70 4.33
C ARG A 17 24.80 -5.84 3.53
N TYR A 18 23.47 -5.99 3.66
CA TYR A 18 22.70 -6.95 2.87
C TYR A 18 22.88 -6.73 1.36
N GLN A 19 22.74 -5.49 0.90
CA GLN A 19 22.93 -5.14 -0.51
C GLN A 19 24.37 -5.35 -0.99
N ALA A 20 25.37 -5.02 -0.18
CA ALA A 20 26.77 -5.27 -0.51
C ALA A 20 27.05 -6.76 -0.72
N MET A 21 26.50 -7.63 0.14
CA MET A 21 26.62 -9.08 -0.02
C MET A 21 25.93 -9.58 -1.29
N LEU A 22 24.76 -9.06 -1.65
CA LEU A 22 24.12 -9.43 -2.91
C LEU A 22 24.99 -9.10 -4.13
N LYS A 23 25.71 -7.97 -4.10
CA LYS A 23 26.65 -7.59 -5.16
C LYS A 23 27.85 -8.53 -5.21
N THR A 24 28.47 -8.86 -4.08
CA THR A 24 29.63 -9.79 -4.08
C THR A 24 29.25 -11.18 -4.57
N VAL A 25 28.06 -11.68 -4.21
CA VAL A 25 27.54 -12.95 -4.74
C VAL A 25 27.34 -12.88 -6.27
N ALA A 26 26.77 -11.79 -6.78
CA ALA A 26 26.52 -11.61 -8.20
C ALA A 26 27.80 -11.46 -9.04
N GLU A 27 28.81 -10.75 -8.51
CA GLU A 27 30.04 -10.41 -9.23
C GLU A 27 31.14 -11.45 -9.08
N LEU A 28 31.29 -12.02 -7.88
CA LEU A 28 32.41 -12.90 -7.51
C LEU A 28 31.98 -14.36 -7.34
N GLY A 29 30.68 -14.67 -7.42
CA GLY A 29 30.16 -16.03 -7.22
C GLY A 29 30.32 -16.55 -5.80
N GLU A 30 30.47 -15.65 -4.82
CA GLU A 30 30.59 -16.00 -3.40
C GLU A 30 29.29 -16.62 -2.85
N ARG A 31 29.39 -17.27 -1.69
CA ARG A 31 28.21 -17.80 -0.99
C ARG A 31 27.51 -16.69 -0.20
N PHE A 32 26.18 -16.66 -0.29
CA PHE A 32 25.36 -15.70 0.45
C PHE A 32 25.25 -16.07 1.94
N HIS A 33 25.65 -15.14 2.82
CA HIS A 33 25.66 -15.35 4.28
C HIS A 33 25.12 -14.13 5.05
N ALA A 34 23.82 -13.87 4.98
CA ALA A 34 23.18 -12.83 5.79
C ALA A 34 22.89 -13.29 7.22
N SER A 35 23.17 -12.42 8.19
CA SER A 35 22.73 -12.56 9.57
C SER A 35 21.19 -12.48 9.69
N ALA A 36 20.68 -12.83 10.87
CA ALA A 36 19.25 -12.71 11.17
C ALA A 36 18.75 -11.26 11.06
N GLN A 37 19.55 -10.28 11.52
CA GLN A 37 19.23 -8.85 11.42
C GLN A 37 19.20 -8.40 9.95
N GLU A 38 20.22 -8.74 9.17
CA GLU A 38 20.28 -8.38 7.74
C GLU A 38 19.12 -9.01 6.96
N SER A 39 18.79 -10.28 7.25
CA SER A 39 17.65 -10.98 6.63
C SER A 39 16.30 -10.39 7.04
N TYR A 40 16.14 -9.98 8.29
CA TYR A 40 14.95 -9.29 8.78
C TYR A 40 14.78 -7.96 8.05
N VAL A 41 15.84 -7.14 8.01
CA VAL A 41 15.80 -5.81 7.41
C VAL A 41 15.51 -5.90 5.91
N ALA A 42 16.10 -6.86 5.20
CA ALA A 42 15.78 -7.10 3.80
C ALA A 42 14.29 -7.33 3.56
N LYS A 43 13.63 -8.12 4.41
CA LYS A 43 12.17 -8.35 4.33
C LYS A 43 11.36 -7.10 4.63
N VAL A 44 11.80 -6.25 5.58
CA VAL A 44 11.19 -4.94 5.83
C VAL A 44 11.24 -4.08 4.57
N TYR A 45 12.42 -3.93 3.97
CA TYR A 45 12.59 -3.15 2.75
C TYR A 45 11.82 -3.72 1.55
N GLU A 46 11.73 -5.04 1.41
CA GLU A 46 10.90 -5.68 0.38
C GLU A 46 9.43 -5.29 0.53
N LYS A 47 8.88 -5.33 1.74
CA LYS A 47 7.48 -4.94 2.00
C LYS A 47 7.24 -3.45 1.80
N LEU A 48 8.21 -2.61 2.12
CA LEU A 48 8.14 -1.17 1.85
C LEU A 48 8.16 -0.88 0.34
N ALA A 49 9.01 -1.59 -0.42
CA ALA A 49 9.05 -1.48 -1.87
C ALA A 49 7.73 -1.94 -2.51
N GLU A 50 7.11 -3.00 -2.00
CA GLU A 50 5.78 -3.46 -2.44
C GLU A 50 4.68 -2.41 -2.20
N LEU A 51 4.74 -1.67 -1.08
CA LEU A 51 3.79 -0.60 -0.75
C LEU A 51 4.03 0.64 -1.62
N GLU A 52 5.30 1.00 -1.82
CA GLU A 52 5.69 2.14 -2.66
C GLU A 52 5.30 1.93 -4.13
N LEU A 53 5.45 0.70 -4.62
CA LEU A 53 4.94 0.31 -5.94
C LEU A 53 3.43 0.48 -6.05
N ASP A 54 2.66 0.06 -5.04
CA ASP A 54 1.20 0.25 -5.07
C ASP A 54 0.81 1.72 -5.02
N LEU A 55 1.49 2.56 -4.23
CA LEU A 55 1.28 4.02 -4.23
C LEU A 55 1.56 4.63 -5.61
N SER A 56 2.66 4.22 -6.25
CA SER A 56 2.99 4.66 -7.62
C SER A 56 1.91 4.22 -8.62
N ASN A 57 1.37 3.02 -8.46
CA ASN A 57 0.26 2.53 -9.29
C ASN A 57 -1.03 3.32 -9.07
N LEU A 58 -1.33 3.78 -7.85
CA LEU A 58 -2.47 4.68 -7.59
C LEU A 58 -2.31 6.01 -8.33
N ALA A 59 -1.13 6.62 -8.25
CA ALA A 59 -0.80 7.86 -8.96
C ALA A 59 -0.86 7.68 -10.48
N THR A 60 -0.42 6.52 -10.97
CA THR A 60 -0.48 6.18 -12.39
C THR A 60 -1.93 6.03 -12.86
N ALA A 61 -2.76 5.29 -12.12
CA ALA A 61 -4.17 5.07 -12.48
C ALA A 61 -4.99 6.38 -12.46
N SER A 62 -4.82 7.21 -11.44
CA SER A 62 -5.45 8.54 -11.37
C SER A 62 -4.96 9.48 -12.48
N GLY A 63 -3.65 9.46 -12.80
CA GLY A 63 -3.08 10.18 -13.93
C GLY A 63 -3.68 9.75 -15.28
N PHE A 64 -3.89 8.45 -15.48
CA PHE A 64 -4.58 7.94 -16.67
C PHE A 64 -6.02 8.45 -16.75
N ILE A 65 -6.79 8.34 -15.67
CA ILE A 65 -8.19 8.81 -15.62
C ILE A 65 -8.27 10.31 -15.95
N ARG A 66 -7.33 11.11 -15.45
CA ARG A 66 -7.25 12.56 -15.75
C ARG A 66 -6.96 12.84 -17.22
N ALA A 67 -6.18 11.99 -17.87
CA ALA A 67 -5.78 12.16 -19.27
C ALA A 67 -6.82 11.64 -20.27
N LEU A 68 -7.88 10.99 -19.80
CA LEU A 68 -8.96 10.50 -20.67
C LEU A 68 -9.71 11.67 -21.33
N THR A 69 -10.10 11.42 -22.56
CA THR A 69 -10.88 12.29 -23.43
C THR A 69 -12.30 11.74 -23.58
N PRO A 70 -13.27 12.53 -24.04
CA PRO A 70 -14.65 12.05 -24.21
C PRO A 70 -14.77 11.00 -25.33
N SER A 71 -13.77 10.90 -26.21
CA SER A 71 -13.66 9.87 -27.23
C SER A 71 -13.12 8.53 -26.72
N ASP A 72 -12.55 8.50 -25.51
CA ASP A 72 -12.05 7.26 -24.93
C ASP A 72 -13.20 6.39 -24.44
N SER A 73 -13.03 5.06 -24.52
CA SER A 73 -14.09 4.14 -24.14
C SER A 73 -14.30 4.14 -22.62
N LEU A 74 -15.56 4.02 -22.20
CA LEU A 74 -15.92 3.82 -20.79
C LEU A 74 -15.24 2.59 -20.17
N GLU A 75 -14.89 1.59 -21.00
CA GLU A 75 -14.15 0.40 -20.58
C GLU A 75 -12.72 0.74 -20.12
N ILE A 76 -12.03 1.66 -20.81
CA ILE A 76 -10.69 2.11 -20.41
C ILE A 76 -10.76 2.80 -19.05
N TYR A 77 -11.72 3.70 -18.85
CA TYR A 77 -11.95 4.33 -17.55
C TYR A 77 -12.16 3.28 -16.44
N ARG A 78 -13.08 2.33 -16.66
CA ARG A 78 -13.40 1.27 -15.69
C ARG A 78 -12.20 0.43 -15.33
N TYR A 79 -11.38 0.08 -16.32
CA TYR A 79 -10.15 -0.66 -16.10
C TYR A 79 -9.20 0.08 -15.15
N HIS A 80 -8.97 1.39 -15.37
CA HIS A 80 -8.09 2.17 -14.50
C HIS A 80 -8.69 2.41 -13.11
N GLU A 81 -10.00 2.62 -13.01
CA GLU A 81 -10.71 2.75 -11.73
C GLU A 81 -10.65 1.45 -10.91
N GLU A 82 -10.87 0.30 -11.55
CA GLU A 82 -10.73 -1.02 -10.92
C GLU A 82 -9.30 -1.28 -10.44
N ASN A 83 -8.30 -0.98 -11.27
CA ASN A 83 -6.90 -1.09 -10.88
C ASN A 83 -6.58 -0.21 -9.67
N PHE A 84 -7.07 1.03 -9.65
CA PHE A 84 -6.91 1.91 -8.50
C PHE A 84 -7.50 1.27 -7.24
N MET A 85 -8.73 0.77 -7.31
CA MET A 85 -9.42 0.17 -6.16
C MET A 85 -8.76 -1.12 -5.66
N LEU A 86 -8.23 -1.95 -6.56
CA LEU A 86 -7.49 -3.15 -6.19
C LEU A 86 -6.18 -2.81 -5.47
N ARG A 87 -5.43 -1.82 -5.96
CA ARG A 87 -4.20 -1.35 -5.34
C ARG A 87 -4.45 -0.71 -3.99
N LEU A 88 -5.53 0.04 -3.86
CA LEU A 88 -5.96 0.64 -2.61
C LEU A 88 -6.22 -0.43 -1.54
N ALA A 89 -6.91 -1.52 -1.89
CA ALA A 89 -7.13 -2.64 -0.98
C ALA A 89 -5.82 -3.37 -0.63
N ALA A 90 -4.96 -3.60 -1.63
CA ALA A 90 -3.67 -4.27 -1.43
C ALA A 90 -2.75 -3.52 -0.45
N ILE A 91 -2.77 -2.18 -0.46
CA ILE A 91 -2.00 -1.36 0.50
C ILE A 91 -2.37 -1.72 1.94
N VAL A 92 -3.66 -1.82 2.27
CA VAL A 92 -4.11 -2.14 3.64
C VAL A 92 -3.59 -3.51 4.07
N GLU A 93 -3.71 -4.52 3.22
CA GLU A 93 -3.23 -5.86 3.52
C GLU A 93 -1.71 -5.89 3.70
N LYS A 94 -0.97 -5.22 2.82
CA LYS A 94 0.49 -5.13 2.88
C LYS A 94 0.98 -4.36 4.11
N SER A 95 0.29 -3.29 4.52
CA SER A 95 0.60 -2.57 5.76
C SER A 95 0.46 -3.46 6.98
N GLN A 96 -0.59 -4.28 7.04
CA GLN A 96 -0.79 -5.23 8.13
C GLN A 96 0.29 -6.32 8.13
N ARG A 97 0.66 -6.84 6.95
CA ARG A 97 1.76 -7.80 6.82
C ARG A 97 3.11 -7.19 7.19
N LEU A 98 3.36 -5.94 6.84
CA LEU A 98 4.55 -5.19 7.25
C LEU A 98 4.63 -5.11 8.77
N VAL A 99 3.55 -4.69 9.44
CA VAL A 99 3.49 -4.63 10.92
C VAL A 99 3.68 -6.01 11.55
N GLY A 100 2.96 -7.02 11.05
CA GLY A 100 3.06 -8.38 11.57
C GLY A 100 4.47 -8.96 11.45
N MET A 101 5.12 -8.74 10.30
CA MET A 101 6.50 -9.17 10.08
C MET A 101 7.49 -8.37 10.94
N ALA A 102 7.32 -7.05 11.06
CA ALA A 102 8.18 -6.21 11.88
C ALA A 102 8.16 -6.60 13.36
N LEU A 103 7.02 -7.08 13.84
CA LEU A 103 6.84 -7.59 15.20
C LEU A 103 7.11 -9.09 15.34
N LEU A 104 7.64 -9.73 14.29
CA LEU A 104 7.94 -11.16 14.25
C LEU A 104 6.73 -12.05 14.61
N LEU A 105 5.52 -11.60 14.26
CA LEU A 105 4.31 -12.39 14.42
C LEU A 105 4.31 -13.59 13.46
N LYS A 106 3.52 -14.62 13.79
CA LYS A 106 3.38 -15.81 12.95
C LYS A 106 2.84 -15.44 11.57
N ALA A 107 3.62 -15.65 10.51
CA ALA A 107 3.29 -15.28 9.13
C ALA A 107 1.95 -15.86 8.68
N GLU A 108 1.72 -17.16 8.95
CA GLU A 108 0.46 -17.86 8.64
C GLU A 108 -0.79 -17.16 9.21
N LYS A 109 -0.64 -16.50 10.38
CA LYS A 109 -1.73 -15.76 11.01
C LYS A 109 -1.90 -14.35 10.44
N CYS A 110 -0.87 -13.78 9.84
CA CYS A 110 -0.90 -12.44 9.25
C CYS A 110 -1.40 -12.46 7.79
N GLU A 111 -1.22 -13.57 7.08
CA GLU A 111 -1.54 -13.70 5.65
C GLU A 111 -2.96 -14.23 5.36
N GLY A 112 -3.60 -14.88 6.34
CA GLY A 112 -4.94 -15.43 6.17
C GLY A 112 -6.06 -14.38 6.12
N ALA A 113 -7.28 -14.80 5.80
CA ALA A 113 -8.46 -13.92 5.70
C ALA A 113 -8.78 -13.14 7.00
N ALA A 114 -8.36 -13.63 8.15
CA ALA A 114 -8.50 -12.96 9.45
C ALA A 114 -7.23 -12.20 9.89
N GLY A 115 -6.23 -12.07 9.00
CA GLY A 115 -4.92 -11.50 9.30
C GLY A 115 -4.98 -10.07 9.81
N ALA A 116 -5.82 -9.24 9.19
CA ALA A 116 -6.10 -7.88 9.63
C ALA A 116 -6.48 -7.81 11.13
N GLY A 117 -7.49 -8.59 11.52
CA GLY A 117 -7.97 -8.63 12.89
C GLY A 117 -6.98 -9.28 13.86
N PHE A 118 -6.15 -10.20 13.38
CA PHE A 118 -5.06 -10.77 14.18
C PHE A 118 -3.99 -9.72 14.50
N VAL A 119 -3.47 -9.03 13.49
CA VAL A 119 -2.42 -8.00 13.68
C VAL A 119 -2.91 -6.86 14.56
N ILE A 120 -4.10 -6.32 14.29
CA ILE A 120 -4.67 -5.23 15.11
C ILE A 120 -4.80 -5.65 16.57
N ARG A 121 -5.31 -6.86 16.86
CA ARG A 121 -5.40 -7.36 18.24
C ARG A 121 -4.04 -7.57 18.89
N ALA A 122 -3.05 -8.05 18.14
CA ALA A 122 -1.70 -8.29 18.65
C ALA A 122 -0.99 -6.99 19.05
N VAL A 123 -1.26 -5.89 18.35
CA VAL A 123 -0.59 -4.60 18.58
C VAL A 123 -1.38 -3.66 19.49
N LYS A 124 -2.68 -3.88 19.69
CA LYS A 124 -3.56 -2.96 20.41
C LYS A 124 -3.10 -2.57 21.82
N ASP A 125 -2.61 -3.54 22.59
CA ASP A 125 -2.28 -3.30 24.01
C ASP A 125 -0.86 -2.74 24.20
N ASN A 126 0.09 -3.14 23.34
CA ASN A 126 1.52 -2.80 23.48
C ASN A 126 1.99 -1.70 22.53
N TYR A 127 1.30 -1.53 21.39
CA TYR A 127 1.60 -0.55 20.35
C TYR A 127 0.30 0.11 19.83
N PRO A 128 -0.44 0.82 20.70
CA PRO A 128 -1.76 1.37 20.36
C PRO A 128 -1.70 2.34 19.18
N ASP A 129 -0.62 3.10 19.01
CA ASP A 129 -0.46 4.03 17.88
C ASP A 129 -0.38 3.30 16.53
N ILE A 130 0.27 2.12 16.50
CA ILE A 130 0.29 1.25 15.31
C ILE A 130 -1.13 0.75 15.01
N ALA A 131 -1.87 0.31 16.04
CA ALA A 131 -3.26 -0.15 15.87
C ALA A 131 -4.14 0.95 15.26
N VAL A 132 -4.05 2.17 15.78
CA VAL A 132 -4.81 3.33 15.31
C VAL A 132 -4.49 3.65 13.85
N CYS A 133 -3.23 3.64 13.45
CA CYS A 133 -2.84 3.89 12.05
C CYS A 133 -3.42 2.83 11.11
N LEU A 134 -3.34 1.54 11.47
CA LEU A 134 -3.93 0.46 10.69
C LEU A 134 -5.46 0.57 10.58
N GLU A 135 -6.14 0.91 11.67
CA GLU A 135 -7.60 1.12 11.67
C GLU A 135 -8.01 2.30 10.77
N ARG A 136 -7.23 3.40 10.76
CA ARG A 136 -7.46 4.53 9.85
C ARG A 136 -7.31 4.16 8.39
N LEU A 137 -6.25 3.41 8.04
CA LEU A 137 -6.07 2.87 6.68
C LEU A 137 -7.27 2.01 6.26
N VAL A 138 -7.69 1.07 7.11
CA VAL A 138 -8.88 0.24 6.86
C VAL A 138 -10.13 1.10 6.65
N ALA A 139 -10.33 2.12 7.48
CA ALA A 139 -11.48 3.01 7.40
C ALA A 139 -11.52 3.82 6.10
N LEU A 140 -10.38 4.36 5.66
CA LEU A 140 -10.27 5.11 4.39
C LEU A 140 -10.68 4.24 3.20
N VAL A 141 -10.12 3.02 3.11
CA VAL A 141 -10.41 2.10 2.01
C VAL A 141 -11.85 1.60 2.05
N SER A 142 -12.34 1.23 3.24
CA SER A 142 -13.74 0.78 3.42
C SER A 142 -14.74 1.88 3.06
N LYS A 143 -14.43 3.14 3.37
CA LYS A 143 -15.27 4.29 2.98
C LYS A 143 -15.33 4.40 1.46
N GLN A 144 -14.20 4.31 0.76
CA GLN A 144 -14.18 4.40 -0.69
C GLN A 144 -14.91 3.25 -1.37
N GLN A 145 -14.72 2.01 -0.90
CA GLN A 145 -15.44 0.84 -1.41
C GLN A 145 -16.96 1.01 -1.26
N LYS A 146 -17.43 1.52 -0.11
CA LYS A 146 -18.85 1.83 0.11
C LYS A 146 -19.38 2.93 -0.80
N LEU A 147 -18.59 3.96 -1.08
CA LEU A 147 -18.97 5.03 -2.01
C LEU A 147 -19.12 4.50 -3.44
N ARG A 148 -18.20 3.62 -3.86
CA ARG A 148 -18.26 2.94 -5.16
C ARG A 148 -19.55 2.15 -5.34
N HIS A 149 -19.94 1.34 -4.34
CA HIS A 149 -21.19 0.58 -4.38
C HIS A 149 -22.46 1.44 -4.43
N LYS A 150 -22.39 2.71 -4.00
CA LYS A 150 -23.54 3.64 -3.98
C LYS A 150 -23.64 4.53 -5.21
N SER A 151 -22.65 4.52 -6.11
CA SER A 151 -22.66 5.37 -7.30
C SER A 151 -23.35 4.66 -8.48
N PRO A 152 -24.54 5.13 -8.92
CA PRO A 152 -25.27 4.54 -10.05
C PRO A 152 -24.55 4.72 -11.40
N TYR A 153 -23.55 5.60 -11.48
CA TYR A 153 -22.72 5.82 -12.68
C TYR A 153 -21.56 4.81 -12.80
N LEU A 154 -21.13 4.23 -11.68
CA LEU A 154 -19.96 3.34 -11.62
C LEU A 154 -20.33 1.86 -11.81
N TYR A 155 -21.58 1.50 -11.51
CA TYR A 155 -22.12 0.17 -11.77
C TYR A 155 -23.57 0.25 -12.23
N PRO A 156 -23.84 0.52 -13.52
CA PRO A 156 -25.03 -0.05 -14.12
C PRO A 156 -24.78 -1.56 -14.05
N SER A 157 -25.67 -2.29 -13.38
CA SER A 157 -25.78 -3.73 -13.61
C SER A 157 -25.72 -3.98 -15.12
N LEU A 158 -25.22 -5.13 -15.56
CA LEU A 158 -25.15 -5.60 -16.96
C LEU A 158 -26.44 -5.44 -17.81
N ALA A 159 -27.51 -4.87 -17.27
CA ALA A 159 -28.69 -4.43 -17.99
C ALA A 159 -28.59 -2.95 -18.43
N THR A 160 -28.48 -2.79 -19.75
CA THR A 160 -29.06 -1.73 -20.59
C THR A 160 -28.53 -0.30 -20.52
N ALA A 161 -27.85 0.03 -21.62
CA ALA A 161 -28.12 1.16 -22.53
C ALA A 161 -27.81 2.61 -22.07
N VAL A 162 -26.96 3.23 -22.90
CA VAL A 162 -26.57 4.65 -22.96
C VAL A 162 -25.70 5.10 -21.79
N ALA A 163 -24.38 5.07 -22.02
CA ALA A 163 -23.45 5.83 -21.22
C ALA A 163 -23.86 7.31 -21.30
N PRO A 164 -24.20 7.98 -20.19
CA PRO A 164 -24.27 9.43 -20.21
C PRO A 164 -22.88 9.92 -20.65
N GLU A 165 -22.85 10.86 -21.59
CA GLU A 165 -21.62 11.54 -21.99
C GLU A 165 -20.90 11.97 -20.72
N CYS A 166 -19.79 11.32 -20.39
CA CYS A 166 -19.02 11.67 -19.21
C CYS A 166 -18.31 12.96 -19.57
N GLU A 167 -18.86 14.09 -19.12
CA GLU A 167 -18.28 15.40 -19.39
C GLU A 167 -16.82 15.42 -18.87
N LEU A 168 -15.92 16.05 -19.63
CA LEU A 168 -14.49 16.08 -19.32
C LEU A 168 -14.19 16.60 -17.89
N ASP A 169 -15.05 17.51 -17.41
CA ASP A 169 -15.01 18.09 -16.08
C ASP A 169 -15.30 17.05 -14.99
N ASP A 170 -16.13 16.04 -15.27
CA ASP A 170 -16.42 14.94 -14.35
C ASP A 170 -15.24 13.99 -14.19
N LEU A 171 -14.54 13.64 -15.27
CA LEU A 171 -13.35 12.78 -15.22
C LEU A 171 -12.20 13.47 -14.47
N SER A 172 -11.99 14.76 -14.73
CA SER A 172 -10.98 15.57 -14.04
C SER A 172 -11.27 15.69 -12.54
N ARG A 173 -12.55 15.90 -12.17
CA ARG A 173 -12.99 15.93 -10.79
C ARG A 173 -12.80 14.57 -10.10
N GLN A 174 -13.16 13.48 -10.77
CA GLN A 174 -12.99 12.13 -10.21
C GLN A 174 -11.51 11.79 -10.01
N ALA A 175 -10.65 12.07 -10.98
CA ALA A 175 -9.21 11.90 -10.83
C ALA A 175 -8.69 12.66 -9.59
N SER A 176 -9.13 13.91 -9.41
CA SER A 176 -8.76 14.74 -8.25
C SER A 176 -9.18 14.12 -6.91
N VAL A 177 -10.37 13.50 -6.85
CA VAL A 177 -10.84 12.77 -5.65
C VAL A 177 -9.97 11.54 -5.38
N LEU A 178 -9.57 10.81 -6.42
CA LEU A 178 -8.68 9.65 -6.31
C LEU A 178 -7.27 10.06 -5.87
N ASP A 179 -6.74 11.19 -6.37
CA ASP A 179 -5.47 11.76 -5.92
C ASP A 179 -5.52 12.15 -4.44
N GLU A 180 -6.60 12.81 -4.01
CA GLU A 180 -6.78 13.19 -2.61
C GLU A 180 -6.81 11.95 -1.71
N LEU A 181 -7.46 10.88 -2.15
CA LEU A 181 -7.49 9.61 -1.44
C LEU A 181 -6.09 8.96 -1.39
N ALA A 182 -5.37 8.91 -2.51
CA ALA A 182 -4.01 8.38 -2.57
C ALA A 182 -3.07 9.17 -1.63
N ASN A 183 -3.19 10.49 -1.58
CA ASN A 183 -2.44 11.35 -0.66
C ASN A 183 -2.76 11.05 0.80
N LYS A 184 -4.04 10.86 1.16
CA LYS A 184 -4.45 10.48 2.53
C LYS A 184 -3.87 9.13 2.92
N VAL A 185 -3.89 8.15 2.01
CA VAL A 185 -3.28 6.83 2.25
C VAL A 185 -1.78 6.94 2.45
N ALA A 186 -1.08 7.73 1.62
CA ALA A 186 0.35 7.97 1.78
C ALA A 186 0.68 8.62 3.14
N GLN A 187 -0.13 9.57 3.60
CA GLN A 187 0.03 10.22 4.92
C GLN A 187 -0.19 9.24 6.09
N GLU A 188 -1.17 8.35 5.98
CA GLU A 188 -1.39 7.33 7.00
C GLU A 188 -0.28 6.25 7.00
N LEU A 189 0.32 5.94 5.84
CA LEU A 189 1.51 5.09 5.77
C LEU A 189 2.73 5.76 6.42
N ASP A 190 2.94 7.05 6.18
CA ASP A 190 3.98 7.85 6.85
C ASP A 190 3.81 7.82 8.38
N SER A 191 2.58 8.07 8.85
CA SER A 191 2.21 7.99 10.27
C SER A 191 2.44 6.59 10.86
N LEU A 192 2.11 5.54 10.11
CA LEU A 192 2.37 4.15 10.50
C LEU A 192 3.88 3.89 10.66
N LEU A 193 4.70 4.33 9.71
CA LEU A 193 6.16 4.15 9.80
C LEU A 193 6.76 4.91 10.97
N LEU A 194 6.28 6.12 11.26
CA LEU A 194 6.67 6.86 12.46
C LEU A 194 6.30 6.11 13.75
N ALA A 195 5.09 5.55 13.83
CA ALA A 195 4.67 4.74 14.98
C ALA A 195 5.52 3.46 15.13
N MET A 196 6.03 2.92 14.03
CA MET A 196 6.92 1.75 14.01
C MET A 196 8.39 2.07 14.31
N ALA A 197 8.78 3.35 14.37
CA ALA A 197 10.19 3.74 14.56
C ALA A 197 10.80 3.12 15.83
N ALA A 198 10.04 3.06 16.92
CA ALA A 198 10.49 2.44 18.17
C ALA A 198 10.73 0.93 18.02
N VAL A 199 9.89 0.23 17.23
CA VAL A 199 10.06 -1.21 16.94
C VAL A 199 11.33 -1.42 16.13
N PHE A 200 11.57 -0.59 15.12
CA PHE A 200 12.77 -0.68 14.28
C PHE A 200 14.06 -0.37 15.05
N ALA A 201 13.99 0.37 16.15
CA ALA A 201 15.14 0.68 16.99
C ALA A 201 15.54 -0.44 17.96
N LEU A 202 14.76 -1.54 18.05
CA LEU A 202 15.05 -2.69 18.92
C LEU A 202 16.02 -3.71 18.30
N LEU A 203 16.44 -3.51 17.05
CA LEU A 203 17.36 -4.37 16.30
C LEU A 203 18.81 -3.93 16.46
#